data_AF-A0A8T6LRU9-F1
#
_entry.id   AF-A0A8T6LRU9-F1
#
_cell.length_a   1.000
_cell.length_b   1.000
_cell.length_c   1.000
_cell.angle_alpha   90.00
_cell.angle_beta   90.00
_cell.angle_gamma   90.00
#
_symmetry.space_group_name_H-M   'P 1'
#
loop_
_entity.id
_entity.type
_entity.pdbx_description
1 polymer ?
#
loop_
_entity_poly.entity_id
_entity_poly.type
_entity_poly.pdbx_seq_one_letter_code
_entity_poly.pdbx_strand_id
1 'polypeptide(L)'
;MGSVLILVAIGLIVFFIFNLARGRRKKNNDAWEQAATELGFNFTPTGTLGKYTMSGVITNGLKQLSCTVWAHTEHYGQTHITFMNYEVSFSPSVELVSNSPHFQSKLLEANNVLKKVEVSADSVKATRVRGFIRNSEVLVQNIRLLIQLAELIIPKE
;
A
#
# COMPACT_ATOMS: atom_id res chain seq x y z
N MET A 1 13.48 -34.24 -38.03
CA MET A 1 13.62 -34.41 -36.56
C MET A 1 13.97 -33.12 -35.81
N GLY A 2 14.81 -32.22 -36.34
CA GLY A 2 15.20 -30.99 -35.62
C GLY A 2 14.07 -29.98 -35.33
N SER A 3 13.10 -29.82 -36.24
CA SER A 3 12.01 -28.84 -36.12
C SER A 3 10.99 -29.16 -35.00
N VAL A 4 10.72 -30.43 -34.72
CA VAL A 4 9.81 -30.85 -33.64
C VAL A 4 10.44 -30.64 -32.26
N LEU A 5 11.74 -30.92 -32.13
CA LEU A 5 12.51 -30.67 -30.90
C LEU A 5 12.56 -29.17 -30.54
N ILE A 6 12.67 -28.29 -31.55
CA ILE A 6 12.66 -26.84 -31.35
C ILE A 6 11.30 -26.37 -30.82
N LEU A 7 10.19 -26.85 -31.40
CA LEU A 7 8.84 -26.47 -30.96
C LEU A 7 8.54 -26.94 -29.53
N VAL A 8 8.98 -28.15 -29.16
CA VAL A 8 8.84 -28.67 -27.79
C VAL A 8 9.67 -27.85 -26.81
N ALA A 9 10.90 -27.48 -27.17
CA ALA A 9 11.75 -26.64 -26.33
C ALA A 9 11.16 -25.24 -26.10
N ILE A 10 10.60 -24.61 -27.15
CA ILE A 10 9.91 -23.32 -27.03
C ILE A 10 8.69 -23.44 -26.11
N GLY A 11 7.90 -24.51 -26.24
CA GLY A 11 6.74 -24.76 -25.38
C GLY A 11 7.12 -24.88 -23.90
N LEU A 12 8.20 -25.59 -23.60
CA LEU A 12 8.71 -25.73 -22.22
C LEU A 12 9.22 -24.40 -21.66
N ILE A 13 9.89 -23.58 -22.47
CA ILE A 13 10.36 -22.24 -22.05
C ILE A 13 9.17 -21.33 -21.71
N VAL A 14 8.15 -21.29 -22.57
CA VAL A 14 6.95 -20.49 -22.33
C VAL A 14 6.22 -20.97 -21.08
N PHE A 15 6.06 -22.30 -20.93
CA PHE A 15 5.47 -22.90 -19.74
C PHE A 15 6.23 -22.54 -18.46
N PHE A 16 7.57 -22.58 -18.50
CA PHE A 16 8.41 -22.23 -17.37
C PHE A 16 8.28 -20.75 -16.99
N ILE A 17 8.34 -19.84 -17.98
CA ILE A 17 8.14 -18.39 -17.77
C ILE A 17 6.75 -18.12 -17.18
N PHE A 18 5.72 -18.78 -17.69
CA PHE A 18 4.35 -18.65 -17.18
C PHE A 18 4.25 -19.08 -15.71
N ASN A 19 4.83 -20.22 -15.34
CA ASN A 19 4.85 -20.69 -13.95
C ASN A 19 5.62 -19.75 -13.02
N LEU A 20 6.77 -19.21 -13.45
CA LEU A 20 7.51 -18.20 -12.69
C LEU A 20 6.70 -16.91 -12.50
N ALA A 21 6.00 -16.46 -13.53
CA ALA A 21 5.12 -15.29 -13.44
C ALA A 21 3.91 -15.54 -12.51
N ARG A 22 3.37 -16.75 -12.50
CA ARG A 22 2.29 -17.17 -11.59
C ARG A 22 2.76 -17.23 -10.14
N GLY A 23 3.93 -17.84 -9.89
CA GLY A 23 4.52 -17.92 -8.55
C GLY A 23 4.83 -16.55 -7.94
N ARG A 24 5.35 -15.61 -8.75
CA ARG A 24 5.56 -14.21 -8.31
C ARG A 24 4.27 -13.49 -7.96
N ARG A 25 3.21 -13.67 -8.77
CA ARG A 25 1.88 -13.09 -8.48
C ARG A 25 1.30 -13.63 -7.17
N LYS A 26 1.40 -14.95 -6.95
CA LYS A 26 0.95 -15.57 -5.70
C LYS A 26 1.61 -14.96 -4.48
N LYS A 27 2.95 -14.91 -4.44
CA LYS A 27 3.69 -14.32 -3.31
C LYS A 27 3.32 -12.86 -3.02
N ASN A 28 3.06 -12.07 -4.06
CA ASN A 28 2.65 -10.68 -3.88
C ASN A 28 1.24 -10.58 -3.28
N ASN A 29 0.31 -11.40 -3.75
CA ASN A 29 -1.04 -11.46 -3.21
C ASN A 29 -0.99 -11.88 -1.73
N ASP A 30 -0.20 -12.90 -1.40
CA ASP A 30 -0.07 -13.42 -0.04
C ASP A 30 0.41 -12.31 0.94
N ALA A 31 1.39 -11.49 0.55
CA ALA A 31 1.87 -10.40 1.40
C ALA A 31 0.83 -9.30 1.63
N TRP A 32 0.04 -8.97 0.60
CA TRP A 32 -1.03 -7.98 0.73
C TRP A 32 -2.19 -8.53 1.56
N GLU A 33 -2.58 -9.78 1.33
CA GLU A 33 -3.63 -10.47 2.07
C GLU A 33 -3.25 -10.64 3.54
N GLN A 34 -2.00 -10.99 3.85
CA GLN A 34 -1.50 -11.07 5.22
C GLN A 34 -1.54 -9.70 5.91
N ALA A 35 -1.07 -8.65 5.25
CA ALA A 35 -1.12 -7.30 5.83
C ALA A 35 -2.57 -6.82 6.04
N ALA A 36 -3.47 -7.12 5.10
CA ALA A 36 -4.89 -6.83 5.27
C ALA A 36 -5.48 -7.57 6.46
N THR A 37 -5.15 -8.86 6.61
CA THR A 37 -5.61 -9.69 7.73
C THR A 37 -5.11 -9.13 9.06
N GLU A 38 -3.83 -8.75 9.16
CA GLU A 38 -3.24 -8.18 10.39
C GLU A 38 -3.89 -6.85 10.77
N LEU A 39 -4.31 -6.05 9.79
CA LEU A 39 -4.96 -4.76 9.99
C LEU A 39 -6.49 -4.86 10.12
N GLY A 40 -7.08 -6.04 9.90
CA GLY A 40 -8.53 -6.23 9.85
C GLY A 40 -9.20 -5.57 8.64
N PHE A 41 -8.48 -5.45 7.52
CA PHE A 41 -8.93 -4.80 6.28
C PHE A 41 -9.38 -5.81 5.24
N ASN A 42 -10.20 -5.34 4.30
CA ASN A 42 -10.58 -6.10 3.12
C ASN A 42 -9.52 -5.93 2.03
N PHE A 43 -8.98 -7.05 1.55
CA PHE A 43 -8.07 -7.07 0.41
C PHE A 43 -8.83 -7.40 -0.88
N THR A 44 -8.61 -6.58 -1.92
CA THR A 44 -9.11 -6.86 -3.27
C THR A 44 -7.94 -7.03 -4.24
N PRO A 45 -7.60 -8.27 -4.65
CA PRO A 45 -6.56 -8.53 -5.65
C PRO A 45 -7.04 -8.19 -7.07
N THR A 46 -6.15 -7.71 -7.94
CA THR A 46 -6.50 -7.44 -9.35
C THR A 46 -6.39 -8.67 -10.24
N GLY A 47 -7.33 -8.79 -11.20
CA GLY A 47 -7.33 -9.84 -12.23
C GLY A 47 -6.33 -9.64 -13.38
N THR A 48 -5.99 -8.41 -13.79
CA THR A 48 -5.13 -8.19 -14.98
C THR A 48 -4.26 -6.93 -15.01
N LEU A 49 -4.48 -5.90 -14.19
CA LEU A 49 -3.75 -4.62 -14.31
C LEU A 49 -3.49 -3.95 -12.95
N GLY A 50 -2.50 -4.46 -12.21
CA GLY A 50 -1.63 -3.71 -11.27
C GLY A 50 -2.25 -2.89 -10.12
N LYS A 51 -3.57 -2.86 -9.96
CA LYS A 51 -4.29 -2.10 -8.91
C LYS A 51 -4.60 -3.02 -7.76
N TYR A 52 -3.67 -3.12 -6.81
CA TYR A 52 -3.92 -3.77 -5.53
C TYR A 52 -4.57 -2.73 -4.63
N THR A 53 -5.68 -3.08 -4.00
CA THR A 53 -6.34 -2.20 -3.03
C THR A 53 -6.58 -2.97 -1.75
N MET A 54 -6.23 -2.35 -0.64
CA MET A 54 -6.59 -2.77 0.71
C MET A 54 -7.34 -1.61 1.35
N SER A 55 -8.52 -1.88 1.88
CA SER A 55 -9.28 -0.85 2.58
C SER A 55 -10.00 -1.41 3.79
N GLY A 56 -10.16 -0.58 4.80
CA GLY A 56 -10.87 -0.97 6.01
C GLY A 56 -11.15 0.21 6.90
N VAL A 57 -12.03 -0.03 7.86
CA VAL A 57 -12.42 0.95 8.85
C VAL A 57 -11.90 0.50 10.19
N ILE A 58 -11.09 1.35 10.84
CA ILE A 58 -10.67 1.15 12.22
C ILE A 58 -11.60 1.97 13.11
N THR A 59 -12.21 1.30 14.07
CA THR A 59 -12.97 1.94 15.13
C THR A 59 -12.13 1.92 16.39
N ASN A 60 -11.75 3.09 16.89
CA ASN A 60 -10.99 3.24 18.13
C ASN A 60 -11.74 4.23 19.03
N GLY A 61 -12.57 3.71 19.94
CA GLY A 61 -13.53 4.52 20.70
C GLY A 61 -14.60 5.14 19.80
N LEU A 62 -14.81 6.46 19.90
CA LEU A 62 -15.78 7.22 19.09
C LEU A 62 -15.25 7.60 17.69
N LYS A 63 -14.00 7.25 17.36
CA LYS A 63 -13.35 7.68 16.11
C LYS A 63 -13.42 6.58 15.06
N GLN A 64 -13.87 6.96 13.87
CA GLN A 64 -13.86 6.13 12.68
C GLN A 64 -12.75 6.60 11.75
N LEU A 65 -11.74 5.75 11.55
CA LEU A 65 -10.66 5.98 10.58
C LEU A 65 -10.90 5.07 9.38
N SER A 66 -10.97 5.66 8.18
CA SER A 66 -11.00 4.92 6.93
C SER A 66 -9.58 4.84 6.37
N CYS A 67 -9.04 3.64 6.26
CA CYS A 67 -7.71 3.42 5.71
C CYS A 67 -7.85 2.83 4.30
N THR A 68 -7.14 3.41 3.33
CA THR A 68 -7.06 2.89 1.97
C THR A 68 -5.61 2.88 1.52
N VAL A 69 -5.17 1.75 1.00
CA VAL A 69 -3.84 1.56 0.42
C VAL A 69 -4.00 1.01 -0.98
N TRP A 70 -3.34 1.63 -1.95
CA TRP A 70 -3.39 1.16 -3.32
C TRP A 70 -2.08 1.29 -4.06
N ALA A 71 -1.85 0.34 -4.97
CA ALA A 71 -0.75 0.39 -5.91
C ALA A 71 -1.18 1.10 -7.20
N HIS A 72 -0.37 2.04 -7.67
CA HIS A 72 -0.57 2.74 -8.93
C HIS A 72 0.67 2.57 -9.81
N THR A 73 0.50 2.12 -11.05
CA THR A 73 1.62 1.98 -12.00
C THR A 73 1.53 3.06 -13.05
N GLU A 74 2.56 3.88 -13.15
CA GLU A 74 2.70 4.90 -14.17
C GLU A 74 3.63 4.41 -15.28
N HIS A 75 3.35 4.83 -16.51
CA HIS A 75 4.11 4.49 -17.69
C HIS A 75 5.03 5.66 -18.07
N TYR A 76 6.33 5.39 -18.12
CA TYR A 76 7.36 6.34 -18.52
C TYR A 76 8.12 5.76 -19.71
N GLY A 77 7.62 6.02 -20.91
CA GLY A 77 8.13 5.39 -22.14
C GLY A 77 8.04 3.86 -22.06
N GLN A 78 9.20 3.18 -22.11
CA GLN A 78 9.30 1.72 -21.98
C GLN A 78 9.40 1.23 -20.52
N THR A 79 9.47 2.14 -19.55
CA THR A 79 9.61 1.80 -18.13
C THR A 79 8.27 1.92 -17.42
N HIS A 80 7.99 0.97 -16.53
CA HIS A 80 6.83 1.00 -15.64
C HIS A 80 7.32 1.22 -14.22
N ILE A 81 6.78 2.23 -13.55
CA ILE A 81 7.09 2.49 -12.14
C ILE A 81 5.81 2.27 -11.34
N THR A 82 5.84 1.30 -10.45
CA THR A 82 4.77 1.06 -9.48
C THR A 82 5.05 1.86 -8.22
N PHE A 83 4.07 2.64 -7.83
CA PHE A 83 4.03 3.46 -6.64
C PHE A 83 3.01 2.91 -5.65
N MET A 84 3.31 3.08 -4.38
CA MET A 84 2.42 2.82 -3.27
C MET A 84 1.81 4.12 -2.77
N ASN A 85 0.50 4.11 -2.58
CA ASN A 85 -0.24 5.23 -2.00
C ASN A 85 -0.95 4.74 -0.74
N TYR A 86 -0.92 5.59 0.29
CA TYR A 86 -1.54 5.36 1.58
C TYR A 86 -2.41 6.57 1.91
N GLU A 87 -3.60 6.30 2.43
CA GLU A 87 -4.51 7.33 2.87
C GLU A 87 -5.23 6.84 4.13
N VAL A 88 -5.23 7.68 5.15
CA VAL A 88 -6.04 7.52 6.36
C VAL A 88 -6.93 8.75 6.45
N SER A 89 -8.21 8.55 6.15
CA SER A 89 -9.25 9.57 6.18
C SER A 89 -10.05 9.47 7.49
N PHE A 90 -10.54 10.60 7.96
CA PHE A 90 -11.29 10.72 9.21
C PHE A 90 -12.29 11.88 9.12
N SER A 91 -13.23 11.94 10.05
CA SER A 91 -14.15 13.08 10.15
C SER A 91 -13.36 14.39 10.29
N PRO A 92 -13.70 15.44 9.52
CA PRO A 92 -12.93 16.68 9.51
C PRO A 92 -12.69 17.23 10.93
N SER A 93 -11.44 17.48 11.28
CA SER A 93 -11.11 18.14 12.55
C SER A 93 -11.37 19.64 12.42
N VAL A 94 -12.13 20.21 13.36
CA VAL A 94 -12.44 21.64 13.40
C VAL A 94 -11.18 22.50 13.63
N GLU A 95 -10.18 21.95 14.32
CA GLU A 95 -8.85 22.52 14.46
C GLU A 95 -7.81 21.49 14.02
N LEU A 96 -6.97 21.85 13.05
CA LEU A 96 -5.74 21.11 12.78
C LEU A 96 -4.85 21.23 14.03
N VAL A 97 -4.95 20.27 14.95
CA VAL A 97 -4.04 20.15 16.10
C VAL A 97 -2.69 19.62 15.61
N SER A 98 -2.06 20.35 14.69
CA SER A 98 -0.81 19.97 14.01
C SER A 98 0.43 20.63 14.60
N ASN A 99 0.29 21.46 15.63
CA ASN A 99 1.41 22.25 16.16
C ASN A 99 2.04 21.68 17.44
N SER A 100 1.60 20.51 17.91
CA SER A 100 2.25 19.88 19.07
C SER A 100 3.64 19.35 18.71
N PRO A 101 4.66 19.47 19.59
CA PRO A 101 5.98 18.90 19.36
C PRO A 101 5.94 17.38 19.10
N HIS A 102 5.01 16.69 19.74
CA HIS A 102 4.80 15.25 19.54
C HIS A 102 4.31 14.93 18.12
N PHE A 103 3.34 15.69 17.60
CA PHE A 103 2.88 15.55 16.22
C PHE A 103 4.02 15.84 15.23
N GLN A 104 4.79 16.91 15.42
CA GLN A 104 5.90 17.26 14.53
C GLN A 104 7.00 16.17 14.52
N SER A 105 7.33 15.59 15.67
CA SER A 105 8.26 14.47 15.77
C SER A 105 7.77 13.25 14.99
N LYS A 106 6.49 12.88 15.13
CA LYS A 106 5.90 11.76 14.40
C LYS A 106 5.78 12.02 12.90
N LEU A 107 5.48 13.27 12.50
CA LEU A 107 5.43 13.65 11.09
C LEU A 107 6.82 13.59 10.44
N LEU A 108 7.87 13.91 11.20
CA LEU A 108 9.25 13.76 10.72
C LEU A 108 9.62 12.29 10.54
N GLU A 109 9.29 11.41 11.50
CA GLU A 109 9.46 9.96 11.35
C GLU A 109 8.75 9.45 10.10
N ALA A 110 7.50 9.90 9.90
CA ALA A 110 6.69 9.55 8.75
C ALA A 110 7.31 9.98 7.42
N ASN A 111 7.81 11.21 7.36
CA ASN A 111 8.49 11.73 6.17
C ASN A 111 9.83 11.04 5.91
N ASN A 112 10.54 10.58 6.93
CA ASN A 112 11.77 9.81 6.73
C ASN A 112 11.50 8.45 6.04
N VAL A 113 10.35 7.83 6.34
CA VAL A 113 9.96 6.53 5.77
C VAL A 113 9.24 6.70 4.43
N LEU A 114 8.26 7.59 4.37
CA LEU A 114 7.30 7.73 3.26
C LEU A 114 7.59 8.92 2.33
N LYS A 115 8.56 9.77 2.69
CA LYS A 115 9.09 10.92 1.93
C LYS A 115 8.16 12.11 1.70
N LYS A 116 6.88 11.87 1.43
CA LYS A 116 5.90 12.92 1.10
C LYS A 116 4.58 12.65 1.80
N VAL A 117 4.56 12.88 3.10
CA VAL A 117 3.33 12.81 3.90
C VAL A 117 2.65 14.17 3.87
N GLU A 118 1.43 14.19 3.34
CA GLU A 118 0.54 15.35 3.33
C GLU A 118 -0.50 15.17 4.43
N VAL A 119 -0.69 16.23 5.22
CA VAL A 119 -1.67 16.27 6.30
C VAL A 119 -2.68 17.35 5.98
N SER A 120 -3.96 17.01 6.08
CA SER A 120 -5.10 17.88 5.83
C SER A 120 -6.13 17.75 6.95
N ALA A 121 -7.19 18.55 6.90
CA ALA A 121 -8.20 18.60 7.96
C ALA A 121 -8.98 17.29 8.12
N ASP A 122 -9.01 16.43 7.11
CA ASP A 122 -9.81 15.21 7.04
C ASP A 122 -9.00 13.97 6.64
N SER A 123 -7.70 14.12 6.34
CA SER A 123 -6.87 12.99 5.95
C SER A 123 -5.38 13.20 6.18
N VAL A 124 -4.68 12.09 6.41
CA VAL A 124 -3.22 11.97 6.28
C VAL A 124 -2.95 11.04 5.11
N LYS A 125 -2.13 11.47 4.14
CA LYS A 125 -1.84 10.68 2.94
C LYS A 125 -0.36 10.70 2.60
N ALA A 126 0.12 9.59 2.08
CA ALA A 126 1.45 9.46 1.50
C ALA A 126 1.32 8.88 0.10
N THR A 127 1.65 9.69 -0.91
CA THR A 127 1.51 9.29 -2.31
C THR A 127 2.87 9.11 -2.97
N ARG A 128 2.90 8.32 -4.04
CA ARG A 128 4.11 8.08 -4.84
C ARG A 128 5.28 7.52 -4.01
N VAL A 129 4.98 6.70 -2.99
CA VAL A 129 6.01 5.97 -2.24
C VAL A 129 6.63 4.94 -3.19
N ARG A 130 7.95 5.03 -3.37
CA ARG A 130 8.65 4.35 -4.46
C ARG A 130 8.73 2.84 -4.23
N GLY A 131 8.30 2.08 -5.23
CA GLY A 131 8.46 0.63 -5.28
C GLY A 131 7.26 -0.14 -4.75
N PHE A 132 6.93 -1.25 -5.41
CA PHE A 132 5.89 -2.16 -4.95
C PHE A 132 6.40 -2.98 -3.76
N ILE A 133 5.73 -2.86 -2.61
CA ILE A 133 6.12 -3.53 -1.38
C ILE A 133 5.55 -4.95 -1.37
N ARG A 134 6.45 -5.92 -1.20
CA ARG A 134 6.13 -7.36 -1.12
C ARG A 134 6.29 -7.93 0.29
N ASN A 135 6.66 -7.09 1.25
CA ASN A 135 6.75 -7.47 2.65
C ASN A 135 5.50 -6.92 3.37
N SER A 136 4.69 -7.83 3.91
CA SER A 136 3.50 -7.51 4.69
C SER A 136 3.84 -6.62 5.89
N GLU A 137 4.95 -6.88 6.59
CA GLU A 137 5.39 -6.11 7.75
C GLU A 137 5.60 -4.64 7.41
N VAL A 138 6.21 -4.35 6.26
CA VAL A 138 6.47 -2.96 5.81
C VAL A 138 5.16 -2.26 5.46
N LEU A 139 4.20 -2.96 4.84
CA LEU A 139 2.86 -2.39 4.57
C LEU A 139 2.17 -2.02 5.89
N VAL A 140 2.19 -2.94 6.86
CA VAL A 140 1.58 -2.76 8.17
C VAL A 140 2.23 -1.60 8.94
N GLN A 141 3.56 -1.54 8.97
CA GLN A 141 4.30 -0.46 9.63
C GLN A 141 3.96 0.91 9.05
N ASN A 142 3.94 1.03 7.71
CA ASN A 142 3.61 2.28 7.03
C ASN A 142 2.19 2.76 7.39
N ILE A 143 1.22 1.84 7.36
CA ILE A 143 -0.19 2.14 7.69
C ILE A 143 -0.33 2.55 9.16
N ARG A 144 0.29 1.82 10.09
CA ARG A 144 0.29 2.14 11.53
C ARG A 144 0.83 3.54 11.80
N LEU A 145 1.87 3.94 11.08
CA LEU A 145 2.46 5.26 11.24
C LEU A 145 1.52 6.40 10.75
N LEU A 146 0.75 6.20 9.66
CA LEU A 146 -0.29 7.15 9.28
C LEU A 146 -1.45 7.20 10.28
N ILE A 147 -1.86 6.04 10.81
CA ILE A 147 -2.91 5.95 11.84
C ILE A 147 -2.51 6.75 13.08
N GLN A 148 -1.26 6.58 13.55
CA GLN A 148 -0.74 7.35 14.69
C GLN A 148 -0.79 8.86 14.44
N LEU A 149 -0.50 9.32 13.21
CA LEU A 149 -0.64 10.73 12.87
C LEU A 149 -2.10 11.20 12.90
N ALA A 150 -3.03 10.42 12.33
CA ALA A 150 -4.45 10.72 12.36
C ALA A 150 -4.99 10.78 13.80
N GLU A 151 -4.58 9.85 14.67
CA GLU A 151 -4.96 9.82 16.08
C GLU A 151 -4.47 11.02 16.89
N LEU A 152 -3.36 11.66 16.46
CA LEU A 152 -2.84 12.89 17.08
C LEU A 152 -3.56 14.15 16.63
N ILE A 153 -4.13 14.15 15.42
CA ILE A 153 -4.90 15.28 14.88
C ILE A 153 -6.29 15.29 15.51
N ILE A 154 -6.94 14.14 15.59
CA ILE A 154 -8.29 14.04 16.15
C ILE A 154 -8.18 14.13 17.68
N PRO A 155 -8.76 15.14 18.36
CA PRO A 155 -8.69 15.25 19.81
C PRO A 155 -9.27 14.01 20.49
N LYS A 156 -8.59 13.50 21.52
CA LYS A 156 -9.19 12.47 22.40
C LYS A 156 -10.19 13.21 23.28
N GLU A 157 -11.47 12.87 23.14
CA GLU A 157 -12.49 13.31 24.12
C GLU A 157 -12.09 12.88 25.53
#